data_AF-A0A4Y3VY10-F1
#
_entry.id   AF-A0A4Y3VY10-F1
#
_cell.length_a   1.000
_cell.length_b   1.000
_cell.length_c   1.000
_cell.angle_alpha   90.00
_cell.angle_beta   90.00
_cell.angle_gamma   90.00
#
_symmetry.space_group_name_H-M   'P 1'
#
loop_
_entity.id
_entity.type
_entity.pdbx_description
1 polymer ?
#
loop_
_entity_poly.entity_id
_entity_poly.type
_entity_poly.pdbx_seq_one_letter_code
_entity_poly.pdbx_strand_id
1 'polypeptide(L)'
;MGYQERRVALIAKRAAPHLEPGEQIQTGFIAQTGSWITARVWTFVATDRAILIVGRDGVQRLPRDLRFGRPTGMYHNIELDRTYKVHRQYYSEITAADEALRDMQARGNPPESEQR
;
A
#
# COMPACT_ATOMS: atom_id res chain seq x y z
N MET A 1 -9.52 -8.43 21.02
CA MET A 1 -8.85 -8.18 19.73
C MET A 1 -9.92 -7.87 18.69
N GLY A 2 -10.05 -6.59 18.34
CA GLY A 2 -10.99 -6.09 17.34
C GLY A 2 -10.62 -6.53 15.93
N TYR A 3 -11.55 -6.38 14.99
CA TYR A 3 -11.36 -6.75 13.59
C TYR A 3 -10.17 -6.01 12.94
N GLN A 4 -9.97 -4.73 13.28
CA GLN A 4 -8.86 -3.92 12.77
C GLN A 4 -7.50 -4.43 13.26
N GLU A 5 -7.36 -4.74 14.55
CA GLU A 5 -6.09 -5.25 15.12
C GLU A 5 -5.69 -6.58 14.48
N ARG A 6 -6.65 -7.50 14.31
CA ARG A 6 -6.42 -8.78 13.60
C ARG A 6 -5.95 -8.57 12.17
N ARG A 7 -6.52 -7.59 11.49
CA ARG A 7 -6.16 -7.24 10.11
C ARG A 7 -4.74 -6.70 10.02
N VAL A 8 -4.37 -5.76 10.89
CA VAL A 8 -3.00 -5.22 10.95
C VAL A 8 -1.99 -6.33 11.23
N ALA A 9 -2.27 -7.19 12.20
CA ALA A 9 -1.42 -8.33 12.51
C ALA A 9 -1.27 -9.30 11.33
N LEU A 10 -2.36 -9.56 10.58
CA LEU A 10 -2.31 -10.41 9.39
C LEU A 10 -1.47 -9.80 8.27
N ILE A 11 -1.62 -8.48 8.04
CA ILE A 11 -0.84 -7.75 7.03
C ILE A 11 0.64 -7.78 7.39
N ALA A 12 0.99 -7.45 8.64
CA ALA A 12 2.36 -7.50 9.12
C ALA A 12 2.95 -8.92 9.00
N LYS A 13 2.19 -9.95 9.39
CA LYS A 13 2.62 -11.36 9.26
C LYS A 13 2.90 -11.76 7.81
N ARG A 14 2.10 -11.29 6.84
CA ARG A 14 2.31 -11.54 5.41
C ARG A 14 3.50 -10.78 4.84
N ALA A 15 3.75 -9.56 5.34
CA ALA A 15 4.86 -8.73 4.91
C ALA A 15 6.21 -9.19 5.47
N ALA A 16 6.23 -9.65 6.72
CA ALA A 16 7.43 -9.97 7.50
C ALA A 16 8.53 -10.75 6.75
N PRO A 17 8.25 -11.84 6.01
CA PRO A 17 9.30 -12.58 5.29
C PRO A 17 9.89 -11.84 4.08
N HIS A 18 9.33 -10.69 3.70
CA HIS A 18 9.67 -9.93 2.49
C HIS A 18 10.18 -8.52 2.80
N LEU A 19 10.30 -8.17 4.09
CA LEU A 19 10.88 -6.91 4.53
C LEU A 19 12.41 -7.02 4.55
N GLU A 20 13.08 -5.98 4.08
CA GLU A 20 14.52 -5.82 4.25
C GLU A 20 14.85 -5.44 5.69
N PRO A 21 16.08 -5.70 6.18
CA PRO A 21 16.52 -5.24 7.49
C PRO A 21 16.33 -3.73 7.67
N GLY A 22 15.59 -3.35 8.71
CA GLY A 22 15.26 -1.96 9.05
C GLY A 22 14.15 -1.32 8.20
N GLU A 23 13.50 -2.07 7.30
CA GLU A 23 12.33 -1.60 6.56
C GLU A 23 11.08 -1.55 7.49
N GLN A 24 10.37 -0.42 7.46
CA GLN A 24 9.23 -0.16 8.33
C GLN A 24 7.93 -0.12 7.53
N ILE A 25 6.93 -0.88 7.99
CA ILE A 25 5.58 -0.82 7.44
C ILE A 25 4.92 0.50 7.86
N GLN A 26 4.46 1.27 6.89
CA GLN A 26 3.69 2.49 7.12
C GLN A 26 2.20 2.18 7.19
N THR A 27 1.72 1.38 6.24
CA THR A 27 0.31 0.95 6.18
C THR A 27 0.14 -0.26 5.25
N GLY A 28 -1.05 -0.85 5.24
CA GLY A 28 -1.40 -1.86 4.27
C GLY A 28 -2.90 -2.07 4.14
N PHE A 29 -3.30 -2.58 2.99
CA PHE A 29 -4.70 -2.79 2.64
C PHE A 29 -4.89 -4.04 1.78
N ILE A 30 -6.16 -4.41 1.57
CA ILE A 30 -6.53 -5.55 0.75
C ILE A 30 -7.12 -5.06 -0.57
N ALA A 31 -6.64 -5.64 -1.66
CA ALA A 31 -7.17 -5.44 -2.98
C ALA A 31 -7.61 -6.77 -3.60
N GLN A 32 -8.49 -6.72 -4.59
CA GLN A 32 -8.96 -7.89 -5.32
C GLN A 32 -8.85 -7.71 -6.83
N THR A 33 -8.55 -8.78 -7.54
CA THR A 33 -8.49 -8.80 -9.01
C THR A 33 -9.50 -9.79 -9.55
N GLY A 34 -10.10 -9.50 -10.71
CA GLY A 34 -11.06 -10.38 -11.39
C GLY A 34 -12.53 -10.15 -10.99
N SER A 35 -13.41 -11.01 -11.49
CA SER A 35 -14.85 -10.99 -11.19
C SER A 35 -15.14 -11.56 -9.80
N TRP A 36 -16.39 -11.50 -9.33
CA TRP A 36 -16.72 -12.00 -7.99
C TRP A 36 -16.47 -13.51 -7.83
N ILE A 37 -16.56 -14.29 -8.92
CA ILE A 37 -16.36 -15.75 -8.91
C ILE A 37 -14.86 -16.09 -8.95
N THR A 38 -14.06 -15.26 -9.63
CA THR A 38 -12.62 -15.50 -9.84
C THR A 38 -11.76 -14.54 -9.02
N ALA A 39 -12.33 -13.96 -7.96
CA ALA A 39 -11.68 -12.91 -7.18
C ALA A 39 -10.43 -13.46 -6.50
N ARG A 40 -9.27 -12.96 -6.89
CA ARG A 40 -8.02 -13.20 -6.17
C ARG A 40 -7.74 -12.03 -5.25
N VAL A 41 -7.35 -12.34 -4.01
CA VAL A 41 -7.11 -11.37 -2.96
C VAL A 41 -5.60 -11.13 -2.83
N TRP A 42 -5.23 -9.85 -2.75
CA TRP A 42 -3.86 -9.38 -2.64
C TRP A 42 -3.73 -8.48 -1.42
N THR A 43 -2.59 -8.58 -0.73
CA THR A 43 -2.24 -7.70 0.38
C THR A 43 -1.21 -6.69 -0.09
N PHE A 44 -1.61 -5.43 -0.13
CA PHE A 44 -0.72 -4.31 -0.40
C PHE A 44 -0.12 -3.83 0.92
N VAL A 45 1.19 -3.59 0.93
CA VAL A 45 1.92 -3.09 2.08
C VAL A 45 2.82 -1.97 1.59
N ALA A 46 2.57 -0.75 2.06
CA ALA A 46 3.43 0.39 1.81
C ALA A 46 4.42 0.51 2.96
N THR A 47 5.71 0.52 2.63
CA THR A 47 6.80 0.66 3.59
C THR A 47 7.53 1.98 3.38
N ASP A 48 8.58 2.25 4.14
CA ASP A 48 9.49 3.37 3.89
C ASP A 48 10.44 3.13 2.69
N ARG A 49 10.44 1.95 2.06
CA ARG A 49 11.38 1.61 0.97
C ARG A 49 10.73 1.02 -0.28
N ALA A 50 9.58 0.37 -0.16
CA ALA A 50 8.91 -0.29 -1.26
C ALA A 50 7.40 -0.38 -1.08
N ILE A 51 6.71 -0.83 -2.13
CA ILE A 51 5.36 -1.36 -2.04
C ILE A 51 5.43 -2.86 -2.27
N LEU A 52 4.99 -3.65 -1.30
CA LEU A 52 4.85 -5.09 -1.41
C LEU A 52 3.42 -5.45 -1.81
N ILE A 53 3.29 -6.27 -2.84
CA ILE A 53 2.02 -6.87 -3.27
C ILE A 53 2.14 -8.36 -3.01
N VAL A 54 1.51 -8.83 -1.93
CA VAL A 54 1.58 -10.22 -1.48
C VAL A 54 0.32 -10.95 -1.91
N GLY A 55 0.47 -11.94 -2.77
CA GLY A 55 -0.59 -12.84 -3.21
C GLY A 55 -0.38 -14.27 -2.72
N ARG A 56 -1.28 -15.17 -3.13
CA ARG A 56 -1.10 -16.62 -2.92
C ARG A 56 0.09 -17.17 -3.70
N ASP A 57 0.33 -16.62 -4.90
CA ASP A 57 1.27 -17.16 -5.88
C ASP A 57 2.69 -16.57 -5.72
N GLY A 58 2.89 -15.61 -4.80
CA GLY A 58 4.17 -14.96 -4.55
C GLY A 58 4.05 -13.53 -4.04
N VAL A 59 5.21 -12.86 -3.96
CA VAL A 59 5.32 -11.44 -3.62
C VAL A 59 5.91 -10.67 -4.81
N GLN A 60 5.36 -9.50 -5.08
CA GLN A 60 5.93 -8.52 -5.98
C GLN A 60 6.38 -7.31 -5.17
N ARG A 61 7.61 -6.85 -5.42
CA ARG A 61 8.18 -5.64 -4.81
C ARG A 61 8.21 -4.55 -5.87
N LEU A 62 7.57 -3.43 -5.57
CA LEU A 62 7.54 -2.23 -6.40
C LEU A 62 8.30 -1.09 -5.75
N PRO A 63 8.85 -0.16 -6.55
CA PRO A 63 9.39 1.11 -6.04
C PRO A 63 8.38 1.86 -5.15
N ARG A 64 8.89 2.58 -4.13
CA ARG A 64 8.05 3.31 -3.17
C ARG A 64 7.49 4.63 -3.68
N ASP A 65 7.95 5.12 -4.82
CA ASP A 65 7.53 6.35 -5.47
C ASP A 65 6.13 6.29 -6.12
N LEU A 66 5.52 5.11 -6.16
CA LEU A 66 4.16 4.93 -6.67
C LEU A 66 3.11 5.55 -5.74
N ARG A 67 2.24 6.39 -6.33
CA ARG A 67 1.00 6.88 -5.71
C ARG A 67 -0.19 6.03 -6.14
N PHE A 68 -1.05 5.72 -5.18
CA PHE A 68 -2.28 4.97 -5.44
C PHE A 68 -3.42 5.86 -5.94
N GLY A 69 -3.34 7.17 -5.69
CA GLY A 69 -4.30 8.16 -6.16
C GLY A 69 -5.49 8.34 -5.22
N ARG A 70 -6.30 9.37 -5.49
CA ARG A 70 -7.45 9.72 -4.65
C ARG A 70 -8.57 8.68 -4.83
N PRO A 71 -8.94 7.93 -3.77
CA PRO A 71 -9.98 6.93 -3.89
C PRO A 71 -11.37 7.55 -3.97
N THR A 72 -12.25 7.03 -4.83
CA THR A 72 -13.63 7.51 -5.03
C THR A 72 -14.61 6.36 -5.23
N GLY A 73 -15.91 6.58 -4.99
CA GLY A 73 -16.96 5.56 -5.17
C GLY A 73 -16.88 4.39 -4.17
N MET A 74 -17.48 3.24 -4.54
CA MET A 74 -17.48 2.02 -3.70
C MET A 74 -16.19 1.21 -3.82
N TYR A 75 -15.56 1.24 -5.00
CA TYR A 75 -14.29 0.59 -5.30
C TYR A 75 -13.36 1.57 -5.99
N HIS A 76 -12.11 1.61 -5.53
CA HIS A 76 -11.01 2.33 -6.17
C HIS A 76 -10.18 1.36 -6.99
N ASN A 77 -9.84 1.72 -8.22
CA ASN A 77 -9.02 0.88 -9.09
C ASN A 77 -7.58 1.39 -9.09
N ILE A 78 -6.63 0.49 -8.86
CA ILE A 78 -5.20 0.74 -8.99
C ILE A 78 -4.73 -0.04 -10.22
N GLU A 79 -4.25 0.67 -11.24
CA GLU A 79 -3.73 0.09 -12.47
C GLU A 79 -2.21 -0.10 -12.38
N LEU A 80 -1.75 -1.36 -12.39
CA LEU A 80 -0.33 -1.72 -12.38
C LEU A 80 -0.06 -2.74 -13.50
N ASP A 81 0.41 -3.95 -13.16
CA ASP A 81 0.45 -5.09 -14.07
C ASP A 81 -0.95 -5.63 -14.40
N ARG A 82 -1.92 -5.33 -13.53
CA ARG A 82 -3.34 -5.63 -13.65
C ARG A 82 -4.17 -4.61 -12.86
N THR A 83 -5.48 -4.63 -13.07
CA THR A 83 -6.41 -3.81 -12.30
C THR A 83 -6.70 -4.42 -10.93
N TYR A 84 -6.33 -3.71 -9.88
CA TYR A 84 -6.62 -4.06 -8.49
C TYR A 84 -7.77 -3.21 -7.97
N LYS A 85 -8.86 -3.85 -7.53
CA LYS A 85 -10.02 -3.19 -6.94
C LYS A 85 -9.86 -3.13 -5.43
N VAL A 86 -9.91 -1.95 -4.86
CA VAL A 86 -9.84 -1.71 -3.42
C VAL A 86 -11.20 -1.24 -2.92
N HIS A 87 -11.76 -1.92 -1.93
CA HIS A 87 -13.04 -1.53 -1.35
C HIS A 87 -12.91 -0.24 -0.51
N ARG A 88 -13.97 0.57 -0.47
CA ARG A 88 -14.04 1.85 0.27
C ARG A 88 -13.59 1.81 1.74
N GLN A 89 -13.67 0.64 2.37
CA GLN A 89 -13.22 0.45 3.76
C GLN A 89 -11.70 0.63 3.96
N TYR A 90 -10.93 0.66 2.88
CA TYR A 90 -9.48 0.80 2.88
C TYR A 90 -8.99 2.16 2.37
N TYR A 91 -9.91 3.10 2.12
CA TYR A 91 -9.54 4.40 1.55
C TYR A 91 -8.68 5.22 2.51
N SER A 92 -8.86 5.05 3.82
CA SER A 92 -7.96 5.61 4.84
C SER A 92 -6.52 5.15 4.65
N GLU A 93 -6.31 3.87 4.37
CA GLU A 93 -4.99 3.28 4.19
C GLU A 93 -4.35 3.70 2.85
N ILE A 94 -5.15 3.87 1.79
CA ILE A 94 -4.68 4.45 0.52
C ILE A 94 -4.19 5.87 0.74
N THR A 95 -5.03 6.73 1.35
CA THR A 95 -4.68 8.12 1.62
C THR A 95 -3.44 8.21 2.50
N ALA A 96 -3.38 7.43 3.59
CA ALA A 96 -2.22 7.39 4.47
C ALA A 96 -0.93 6.95 3.75
N ALA A 97 -1.01 6.02 2.80
CA ALA A 97 0.15 5.61 2.02
C ALA A 97 0.66 6.73 1.09
N ASP A 98 -0.25 7.44 0.44
CA ASP A 98 0.08 8.57 -0.45
C ASP A 98 0.60 9.79 0.36
N GLU A 99 0.05 10.04 1.54
CA GLU A 99 0.53 11.07 2.48
C GLU A 99 1.93 10.73 3.02
N ALA A 100 2.14 9.49 3.47
CA ALA A 100 3.46 9.05 3.93
C ALA A 100 4.52 9.17 2.82
N LEU A 101 4.15 8.88 1.57
CA LEU A 101 5.05 9.11 0.42
C LEU A 101 5.40 10.58 0.26
N ARG A 102 4.39 11.45 0.32
CA ARG A 102 4.58 12.90 0.20
C ARG A 102 5.50 13.42 1.31
N ASP A 103 5.32 12.97 2.54
CA ASP A 103 6.14 13.37 3.69
C ASP A 103 7.58 12.87 3.57
N MET A 104 7.79 11.68 3.01
CA MET A 104 9.14 11.18 2.71
C MET A 104 9.81 12.02 1.62
N GLN A 105 9.08 12.35 0.55
CA GLN A 105 9.58 13.19 -0.54
C GLN A 105 9.92 14.60 -0.04
N ALA A 106 9.10 15.19 0.82
CA ALA A 106 9.34 16.49 1.44
C ALA A 106 10.57 16.48 2.38
N ARG A 107 10.84 15.36 3.07
CA ARG A 107 12.03 15.19 3.90
C ARG A 107 13.31 14.95 3.10
N GLY A 108 13.21 14.26 1.96
CA GLY A 108 14.34 13.99 1.07
C GLY A 108 14.73 15.16 0.18
N ASN A 109 13.83 16.14 0.00
CA ASN A 109 14.05 17.33 -0.82
C ASN A 109 13.81 18.58 0.05
N PRO A 110 14.83 19.11 0.76
CA PRO A 110 14.65 20.38 1.44
C PRO A 110 14.21 21.44 0.41
N PRO A 111 13.27 22.33 0.75
CA PRO A 111 12.97 23.44 -0.14
C PRO A 111 14.23 24.27 -0.33
N GLU A 112 14.69 24.37 -1.58
CA GLU A 112 15.79 25.25 -2.00
C GLU A 112 15.29 26.71 -2.02
N SER A 113 14.74 27.15 -0.90
CA SER A 113 14.16 28.48 -0.71
C SER A 113 14.77 29.09 0.54
N GLU A 114 15.96 29.67 0.40
CA GLU A 114 16.44 30.88 1.10
C GLU A 114 17.95 31.05 0.83
N GLN A 115 18.29 31.30 -0.44
CA GLN A 115 19.51 32.02 -0.81
C GLN A 115 19.11 33.12 -1.79
N ARG A 116 18.56 34.22 -1.28
CA ARG A 116 18.66 35.56 -1.89
C ARG A 116 18.52 36.63 -0.83
#